data_AF-A0A843EL62-F1
#
_entry.id   AF-A0A843EL62-F1
#
_cell.length_a   1.000
_cell.length_b   1.000
_cell.length_c   1.000
_cell.angle_alpha   90.00
_cell.angle_beta   90.00
_cell.angle_gamma   90.00
#
_symmetry.space_group_name_H-M   'P 1'
#
loop_
_entity.id
_entity.type
_entity.pdbx_description
1 polymer ?
#
loop_
_entity_poly.entity_id
_entity_poly.type
_entity_poly.pdbx_seq_one_letter_code
_entity_poly.pdbx_strand_id
1 'polypeptide(L)'
;EDVPLVVPEVNPEDVKWHRGVIANPNCTTIIMLVAVAPLHRAFGLRRLVASTYQSASGAGAKGMLELLAQTKALLAEAKDLDELYDSFAMFHAFDHMDKDKIGIITNAGGLGVMSADAAYNATYIGAAKLTDETIQRIKTDVPTVAGVTNPIDVRGDAKAEYFEKTIKIVQEDPSVGGLVVMGSPLDTADLEAVAENLVRIKDEIKVPIAVCWAGGRKCAAAAAITRAGGLPTYPTPDRAVHALDLLRKYTDRGQIPCTPMIEPKKSGRAKAQEILALAAKEGRKALTEAEGKEIFKAYDLPIPGEATVTSADEAAAACNKIGYPVVMKIISPDIQHKTDVGGVVVGVKNEADAKASYTKIMESCAKAKPDAKLVGVSIQQMVSGKEVILSMIRDPQFGPVISFGLGGIFVEILREISQALAPFSEEELDEMIKSTKAYKLMSGARGMAKSDIEAMKDTIRKLVKISLENPEIKELEINPVIVGDEGKGCWAVDALVTLV
;
A
#
# COMPACT_ATOMS: atom_id res chain seq x y z
N GLU A 1 -27.53 12.25 26.55
CA GLU A 1 -28.71 13.11 26.83
C GLU A 1 -28.34 14.52 27.30
N ASP A 2 -27.12 14.78 27.79
CA ASP A 2 -26.70 16.13 28.25
C ASP A 2 -25.84 16.94 27.26
N VAL A 3 -25.55 16.40 26.07
CA VAL A 3 -24.73 17.02 25.02
C VAL A 3 -25.56 17.11 23.73
N PRO A 4 -26.11 18.29 23.39
CA PRO A 4 -26.89 18.47 22.17
C PRO A 4 -26.01 18.42 20.94
N LEU A 5 -26.46 17.71 19.90
CA LEU A 5 -25.95 17.88 18.55
C LEU A 5 -26.67 19.07 17.91
N VAL A 6 -25.97 20.20 17.77
CA VAL A 6 -26.58 21.44 17.26
C VAL A 6 -26.14 21.68 15.81
N VAL A 7 -27.11 21.68 14.89
CA VAL A 7 -26.97 22.25 13.55
C VAL A 7 -27.70 23.60 13.57
N PRO A 8 -27.01 24.75 13.55
CA PRO A 8 -27.63 26.06 13.77
C PRO A 8 -28.85 26.37 12.89
N GLU A 9 -28.88 25.90 11.65
CA GLU A 9 -29.97 26.12 10.69
C GLU A 9 -31.14 25.11 10.83
N VAL A 10 -30.96 24.05 11.61
CA VAL A 10 -31.95 22.96 11.75
C VAL A 10 -32.56 22.93 13.15
N ASN A 11 -31.74 23.02 14.19
CA ASN A 11 -32.16 22.92 15.58
C ASN A 11 -31.38 23.87 16.50
N PRO A 12 -31.41 25.20 16.24
CA PRO A 12 -30.66 26.17 17.03
C PRO A 12 -31.05 26.19 18.51
N GLU A 13 -32.31 25.87 18.80
CA GLU A 13 -32.87 25.87 20.15
C GLU A 13 -32.25 24.82 21.07
N ASP A 14 -31.67 23.75 20.50
CA ASP A 14 -31.07 22.66 21.28
C ASP A 14 -29.80 23.09 22.02
N VAL A 15 -29.25 24.26 21.67
CA VAL A 15 -28.18 24.89 22.46
C VAL A 15 -28.61 25.17 23.90
N LYS A 16 -29.91 25.30 24.19
CA LYS A 16 -30.40 25.78 25.50
C LYS A 16 -30.32 24.75 26.63
N TRP A 17 -30.14 23.47 26.33
CA TRP A 17 -30.18 22.40 27.34
C TRP A 17 -28.80 21.77 27.64
N HIS A 18 -27.70 22.31 27.11
CA HIS A 18 -26.35 21.79 27.33
C HIS A 18 -25.85 21.97 28.78
N ARG A 19 -24.97 21.07 29.25
CA ARG A 19 -24.22 21.23 30.52
C ARG A 19 -22.74 21.60 30.31
N GLY A 20 -22.49 22.58 29.44
CA GLY A 20 -21.15 23.13 29.19
C GLY A 20 -20.40 22.53 28.00
N VAL A 21 -20.99 21.53 27.32
CA VAL A 21 -20.44 20.95 26.08
C VAL A 21 -21.56 20.85 25.05
N ILE A 22 -21.28 21.29 23.82
CA ILE A 22 -22.17 21.19 22.66
C ILE A 22 -21.46 20.33 21.61
N ALA A 23 -22.15 19.33 21.06
CA ALA A 23 -21.64 18.58 19.92
C ALA A 23 -21.89 19.35 18.64
N ASN A 24 -20.83 19.64 17.90
CA ASN A 24 -20.91 20.19 16.55
C ASN A 24 -20.89 19.02 15.54
N PRO A 25 -21.85 18.92 14.62
CA PRO A 25 -21.81 17.90 13.59
C PRO A 25 -20.62 18.14 12.66
N ASN A 26 -20.13 17.05 12.07
CA ASN A 26 -19.10 17.13 11.04
C ASN A 26 -19.68 17.76 9.75
N CYS A 27 -18.79 18.14 8.82
CA CYS A 27 -19.17 18.86 7.60
C CYS A 27 -20.22 18.12 6.75
N THR A 28 -20.13 16.80 6.65
CA THR A 28 -21.08 16.00 5.87
C THR A 28 -22.45 15.96 6.53
N THR A 29 -22.50 15.77 7.85
CA THR A 29 -23.74 15.79 8.63
C THR A 29 -24.38 17.19 8.59
N ILE A 30 -23.61 18.27 8.70
CA ILE A 30 -24.13 19.65 8.58
C ILE A 30 -24.81 19.86 7.22
N ILE A 31 -24.08 19.63 6.13
CA ILE A 31 -24.59 19.89 4.76
C ILE A 31 -25.83 19.03 4.47
N MET A 32 -25.78 17.76 4.86
CA MET A 32 -26.88 16.82 4.67
C MET A 32 -28.11 17.22 5.46
N LEU A 33 -27.97 17.55 6.75
CA LEU A 33 -29.13 17.87 7.60
C LEU A 33 -29.79 19.18 7.21
N VAL A 34 -29.03 20.19 6.77
CA VAL A 34 -29.60 21.44 6.27
C VAL A 34 -30.49 21.21 5.04
N ALA A 35 -30.12 20.29 4.15
CA ALA A 35 -30.94 19.94 2.98
C ALA A 35 -32.12 19.01 3.34
N VAL A 36 -31.92 18.06 4.24
CA VAL A 36 -32.90 17.01 4.56
C VAL A 36 -33.94 17.49 5.58
N ALA A 37 -33.61 18.39 6.49
CA ALA A 37 -34.52 18.83 7.55
C ALA A 37 -35.82 19.48 7.03
N PRO A 38 -35.81 20.36 6.00
CA PRO A 38 -37.05 20.86 5.41
C PRO A 38 -37.92 19.74 4.84
N LEU A 39 -37.30 18.76 4.17
CA LEU A 39 -38.00 17.60 3.60
C LEU A 39 -38.59 16.70 4.71
N HIS A 40 -37.86 16.49 5.80
CA HIS A 40 -38.35 15.73 6.94
C HIS A 40 -39.56 16.43 7.59
N ARG A 41 -39.51 17.76 7.79
CA ARG A 41 -40.64 18.52 8.36
C ARG A 41 -41.87 18.49 7.47
N ALA A 42 -41.71 18.52 6.15
CA ALA A 42 -42.81 18.52 5.19
C ALA A 42 -43.41 17.13 4.95
N PHE A 43 -42.57 16.08 4.91
CA PHE A 43 -42.96 14.76 4.41
C PHE A 43 -42.75 13.60 5.40
N GLY A 44 -42.18 13.86 6.58
CA GLY A 44 -41.99 12.85 7.63
C GLY A 44 -41.00 11.75 7.25
N LEU A 45 -39.82 12.12 6.72
CA LEU A 45 -38.76 11.18 6.35
C LEU A 45 -38.41 10.24 7.51
N ARG A 46 -38.57 8.92 7.33
CA ARG A 46 -38.37 7.92 8.39
C ARG A 46 -36.98 7.30 8.42
N ARG A 47 -36.26 7.32 7.30
CA ARG A 47 -34.93 6.72 7.17
C ARG A 47 -34.10 7.47 6.15
N LEU A 48 -32.85 7.72 6.49
CA LEU A 48 -31.82 8.24 5.61
C LEU A 48 -30.63 7.28 5.67
N VAL A 49 -30.13 6.86 4.52
CA VAL A 49 -28.90 6.08 4.42
C VAL A 49 -27.87 6.99 3.75
N ALA A 50 -26.78 7.27 4.46
CA ALA A 50 -25.71 8.12 3.98
C ALA A 50 -24.38 7.38 4.12
N SER A 51 -23.60 7.37 3.05
CA SER A 51 -22.22 6.90 3.06
C SER A 51 -21.29 8.11 3.06
N THR A 52 -20.41 8.20 4.06
CA THR A 52 -19.50 9.34 4.22
C THR A 52 -18.06 8.85 4.34
N TYR A 53 -17.14 9.41 3.55
CA TYR A 53 -15.72 9.02 3.52
C TYR A 53 -14.84 9.84 4.48
N GLN A 54 -15.36 10.16 5.66
CA GLN A 54 -14.71 11.11 6.57
C GLN A 54 -13.43 10.55 7.21
N SER A 55 -13.36 9.25 7.47
CA SER A 55 -12.15 8.59 7.96
C SER A 55 -11.00 8.57 6.94
N ALA A 56 -11.30 8.73 5.65
CA ALA A 56 -10.29 8.86 4.59
C ALA A 56 -9.72 10.28 4.47
N SER A 57 -10.29 11.26 5.18
CA SER A 57 -9.88 12.67 5.10
C SER A 57 -8.59 13.01 5.85
N GLY A 58 -8.09 12.12 6.71
CA GLY A 58 -6.83 12.32 7.44
C GLY A 58 -5.61 12.50 6.52
N ALA A 59 -5.67 11.95 5.30
CA ALA A 59 -4.61 12.05 4.29
C ALA A 59 -4.95 13.02 3.13
N GLY A 60 -6.13 13.66 3.17
CA GLY A 60 -6.59 14.60 2.15
C GLY A 60 -6.76 14.00 0.75
N ALA A 61 -6.98 14.87 -0.25
CA ALA A 61 -7.10 14.46 -1.66
C ALA A 61 -5.87 13.70 -2.17
N LYS A 62 -4.68 13.96 -1.59
CA LYS A 62 -3.44 13.25 -1.93
C LYS A 62 -3.47 11.81 -1.48
N GLY A 63 -3.84 11.52 -0.22
CA GLY A 63 -3.94 10.14 0.25
C GLY A 63 -5.01 9.33 -0.48
N MET A 64 -6.11 9.96 -0.89
CA MET A 64 -7.11 9.32 -1.75
C MET A 64 -6.58 9.04 -3.15
N LEU A 65 -5.81 9.97 -3.74
CA LEU A 65 -5.17 9.75 -5.04
C LEU A 65 -4.07 8.69 -4.96
N GLU A 66 -3.37 8.59 -3.83
CA GLU A 66 -2.30 7.63 -3.59
C GLU A 66 -2.84 6.22 -3.34
N LEU A 67 -3.87 6.08 -2.49
CA LEU A 67 -4.60 4.83 -2.35
C LEU A 67 -5.20 4.40 -3.70
N LEU A 68 -5.84 5.33 -4.43
CA LEU A 68 -6.35 5.05 -5.77
C LEU A 68 -5.23 4.63 -6.74
N ALA A 69 -4.07 5.29 -6.70
CA ALA A 69 -2.94 4.96 -7.55
C ALA A 69 -2.33 3.61 -7.20
N GLN A 70 -2.20 3.29 -5.91
CA GLN A 70 -1.68 2.01 -5.41
C GLN A 70 -2.66 0.87 -5.70
N THR A 71 -3.96 1.06 -5.47
CA THR A 71 -5.01 0.12 -5.84
C THR A 71 -5.08 -0.07 -7.36
N LYS A 72 -4.95 1.00 -8.15
CA LYS A 72 -4.82 0.91 -9.62
C LYS A 72 -3.53 0.24 -10.06
N ALA A 73 -2.41 0.39 -9.35
CA ALA A 73 -1.16 -0.30 -9.66
C ALA A 73 -1.27 -1.80 -9.35
N LEU A 74 -1.96 -2.15 -8.25
CA LEU A 74 -2.24 -3.54 -7.88
C LEU A 74 -3.19 -4.22 -8.86
N LEU A 75 -4.19 -3.50 -9.38
CA LEU A 75 -5.21 -4.04 -10.26
C LEU A 75 -4.93 -3.83 -11.75
N ALA A 76 -4.02 -2.91 -12.09
CA ALA A 76 -3.48 -2.48 -13.40
C ALA A 76 -4.48 -2.18 -14.54
N GLU A 77 -5.75 -2.57 -14.44
CA GLU A 77 -6.74 -2.49 -15.52
C GLU A 77 -8.15 -2.12 -15.05
N ALA A 78 -8.35 -1.82 -13.76
CA ALA A 78 -9.64 -1.35 -13.28
C ALA A 78 -10.02 -0.03 -13.98
N LYS A 79 -11.01 -0.11 -14.88
CA LYS A 79 -11.40 0.98 -15.77
C LYS A 79 -12.04 2.13 -14.99
N ASP A 80 -12.71 1.82 -13.87
CA ASP A 80 -13.40 2.78 -13.01
C ASP A 80 -13.59 2.28 -11.55
N LEU A 81 -14.32 3.06 -10.76
CA LEU A 81 -14.62 2.74 -9.35
C LEU A 81 -15.63 1.59 -9.20
N ASP A 82 -16.50 1.36 -10.18
CA ASP A 82 -17.51 0.30 -10.10
C ASP A 82 -16.83 -1.07 -10.20
N GLU A 83 -15.83 -1.19 -11.08
CA GLU A 83 -14.97 -2.38 -11.19
C GLU A 83 -14.22 -2.67 -9.89
N LEU A 84 -13.76 -1.62 -9.19
CA LEU A 84 -13.11 -1.76 -7.89
C LEU A 84 -14.07 -2.34 -6.83
N TYR A 85 -15.28 -1.79 -6.72
CA TYR A 85 -16.27 -2.27 -5.76
C TYR A 85 -16.72 -3.70 -6.06
N ASP A 86 -16.81 -4.06 -7.33
CA ASP A 86 -17.12 -5.44 -7.75
C ASP A 86 -16.04 -6.41 -7.29
N SER A 87 -14.77 -6.05 -7.49
CA SER A 87 -13.64 -6.88 -7.07
C SER A 87 -13.63 -7.12 -5.55
N PHE A 88 -13.99 -6.10 -4.76
CA PHE A 88 -14.04 -6.24 -3.30
C PHE A 88 -15.12 -7.20 -2.84
N ALA A 89 -16.28 -7.23 -3.51
CA ALA A 89 -17.31 -8.20 -3.18
C ALA A 89 -16.82 -9.64 -3.42
N MET A 90 -16.08 -9.87 -4.51
CA MET A 90 -15.46 -11.17 -4.79
C MET A 90 -14.36 -11.52 -3.79
N PHE A 91 -13.40 -10.62 -3.56
CA PHE A 91 -12.24 -10.85 -2.67
C PHE A 91 -12.62 -10.94 -1.20
N HIS A 92 -13.77 -10.39 -0.82
CA HIS A 92 -14.31 -10.59 0.53
C HIS A 92 -14.82 -12.02 0.75
N ALA A 93 -15.36 -12.66 -0.29
CA ALA A 93 -15.96 -13.98 -0.20
C ALA A 93 -14.98 -15.11 -0.54
N PHE A 94 -14.01 -14.85 -1.42
CA PHE A 94 -13.08 -15.86 -1.94
C PHE A 94 -11.66 -15.29 -2.02
N ASP A 95 -10.69 -16.10 -1.63
CA ASP A 95 -9.26 -15.79 -1.63
C ASP A 95 -8.55 -16.24 -2.92
N HIS A 96 -9.03 -17.30 -3.59
CA HIS A 96 -8.46 -17.81 -4.83
C HIS A 96 -9.47 -18.52 -5.75
N MET A 97 -9.09 -18.70 -7.02
CA MET A 97 -9.78 -19.50 -8.04
C MET A 97 -8.79 -20.42 -8.75
N ASP A 98 -8.86 -21.72 -8.45
CA ASP A 98 -7.86 -22.71 -8.87
C ASP A 98 -7.82 -23.00 -10.37
N LYS A 99 -8.98 -22.98 -11.03
CA LYS A 99 -9.10 -23.30 -12.46
C LYS A 99 -9.66 -22.13 -13.23
N ASP A 100 -9.35 -22.08 -14.52
CA ASP A 100 -9.63 -20.95 -15.40
C ASP A 100 -11.00 -21.03 -16.11
N LYS A 101 -11.82 -22.06 -15.87
CA LYS A 101 -13.13 -22.16 -16.52
C LYS A 101 -14.31 -21.98 -15.57
N ILE A 102 -15.36 -21.34 -16.07
CA ILE A 102 -16.59 -21.08 -15.32
C ILE A 102 -17.77 -21.90 -15.84
N GLY A 103 -18.61 -22.38 -14.92
CA GLY A 103 -19.95 -22.89 -15.22
C GLY A 103 -20.99 -21.77 -15.10
N ILE A 104 -21.81 -21.57 -16.13
CA ILE A 104 -22.82 -20.50 -16.17
C ILE A 104 -24.21 -21.14 -16.01
N ILE A 105 -24.96 -20.75 -14.99
CA ILE A 105 -26.30 -21.28 -14.66
C ILE A 105 -27.30 -20.12 -14.70
N THR A 106 -28.38 -20.26 -15.46
CA THR A 106 -29.37 -19.18 -15.66
C THR A 106 -30.79 -19.72 -15.80
N ASN A 107 -31.81 -18.94 -15.45
CA ASN A 107 -33.20 -19.21 -15.85
C ASN A 107 -33.61 -18.49 -17.16
N ALA A 108 -32.69 -17.75 -17.77
CA ALA A 108 -32.95 -16.97 -18.97
C ALA A 108 -31.79 -17.10 -19.96
N GLY A 109 -32.04 -17.74 -21.11
CA GLY A 109 -31.03 -17.96 -22.15
C GLY A 109 -30.32 -16.70 -22.64
N GLY A 110 -31.01 -15.55 -22.72
CA GLY A 110 -30.37 -14.28 -23.10
C GLY A 110 -29.25 -13.84 -22.16
N LEU A 111 -29.44 -14.00 -20.84
CA LEU A 111 -28.38 -13.74 -19.86
C LEU A 111 -27.24 -14.77 -20.00
N GLY A 112 -27.58 -16.02 -20.31
CA GLY A 112 -26.60 -17.06 -20.61
C GLY A 112 -25.66 -16.65 -21.75
N VAL A 113 -26.23 -16.19 -22.87
CA VAL A 113 -25.44 -15.71 -24.02
C VAL A 113 -24.54 -14.53 -23.63
N MET A 114 -25.07 -13.54 -22.89
CA MET A 114 -24.28 -12.39 -22.43
C MET A 114 -23.11 -12.82 -21.54
N SER A 115 -23.30 -13.77 -20.64
CA SER A 115 -22.21 -14.33 -19.82
C SER A 115 -21.21 -15.12 -20.64
N ALA A 116 -21.66 -15.89 -21.64
CA ALA A 116 -20.75 -16.62 -22.53
C ALA A 116 -19.89 -15.66 -23.36
N ASP A 117 -20.48 -14.58 -23.89
CA ASP A 117 -19.76 -13.53 -24.60
C ASP A 117 -18.78 -12.80 -23.67
N ALA A 118 -19.18 -12.49 -22.44
CA ALA A 118 -18.29 -11.90 -21.44
C ALA A 118 -17.11 -12.84 -21.12
N ALA A 119 -17.37 -14.15 -20.97
CA ALA A 119 -16.34 -15.14 -20.71
C ALA A 119 -15.42 -15.37 -21.90
N TYR A 120 -15.92 -15.21 -23.14
CA TYR A 120 -15.11 -15.25 -24.34
C TYR A 120 -14.17 -14.05 -24.46
N ASN A 121 -14.61 -12.88 -23.98
CA ASN A 121 -13.82 -11.65 -23.99
C ASN A 121 -12.94 -11.46 -22.74
N ALA A 122 -13.08 -12.31 -21.72
CA ALA A 122 -12.26 -12.29 -20.51
C ALA A 122 -10.82 -12.72 -20.81
N THR A 123 -9.86 -12.28 -19.99
CA THR A 123 -8.43 -12.51 -20.27
C THR A 123 -7.91 -13.80 -19.62
N TYR A 124 -8.35 -14.08 -18.39
CA TYR A 124 -7.82 -15.14 -17.54
C TYR A 124 -8.80 -16.31 -17.37
N ILE A 125 -10.07 -16.12 -17.71
CA ILE A 125 -11.09 -17.17 -17.63
C ILE A 125 -11.76 -17.49 -18.97
N GLY A 126 -12.51 -18.59 -19.03
CA GLY A 126 -13.41 -18.90 -20.14
C GLY A 126 -14.58 -19.81 -19.75
N ALA A 127 -15.52 -20.05 -20.66
CA ALA A 127 -16.63 -20.98 -20.38
C ALA A 127 -16.14 -22.44 -20.35
N ALA A 128 -16.54 -23.18 -19.31
CA ALA A 128 -16.22 -24.60 -19.16
C ALA A 128 -16.91 -25.47 -20.23
N LYS A 129 -16.18 -26.44 -20.78
CA LYS A 129 -16.75 -27.53 -21.58
C LYS A 129 -17.07 -28.70 -20.64
N LEU A 130 -18.34 -28.79 -20.23
CA LEU A 130 -18.79 -29.84 -19.31
C LEU A 130 -18.56 -31.24 -19.89
N THR A 131 -18.28 -32.19 -19.00
CA THR A 131 -18.13 -33.59 -19.36
C THR A 131 -19.49 -34.22 -19.71
N ASP A 132 -19.46 -35.30 -20.49
CA ASP A 132 -20.68 -36.04 -20.83
C ASP A 132 -21.37 -36.58 -19.56
N GLU A 133 -20.60 -36.97 -18.54
CA GLU A 133 -21.12 -37.41 -17.24
C GLU A 133 -21.92 -36.30 -16.54
N THR A 134 -21.35 -35.09 -16.42
CA THR A 134 -22.04 -33.92 -15.86
C THR A 134 -23.33 -33.62 -16.62
N ILE A 135 -23.28 -33.65 -17.96
CA ILE A 135 -24.45 -33.41 -18.81
C ILE A 135 -25.55 -34.44 -18.55
N GLN A 136 -25.20 -35.73 -18.42
CA GLN A 136 -26.19 -36.79 -18.14
C GLN A 136 -26.79 -36.67 -16.73
N ARG A 137 -25.99 -36.30 -15.73
CA ARG A 137 -26.48 -36.02 -14.37
C ARG A 137 -27.48 -34.88 -14.36
N ILE A 138 -27.20 -33.77 -15.06
CA ILE A 138 -28.13 -32.64 -15.17
C ILE A 138 -29.44 -33.09 -15.83
N LYS A 139 -29.40 -33.85 -16.93
CA LYS A 139 -30.61 -34.35 -17.61
C LYS A 139 -31.47 -35.25 -16.71
N THR A 140 -30.83 -36.04 -15.86
CA THR A 140 -31.50 -36.98 -14.95
C THR A 140 -32.15 -36.24 -13.77
N ASP A 141 -31.40 -35.33 -13.14
CA ASP A 141 -31.81 -34.69 -11.89
C ASP A 141 -32.61 -33.39 -12.08
N VAL A 142 -32.51 -32.80 -13.28
CA VAL A 142 -33.21 -31.56 -13.69
C VAL A 142 -33.95 -31.83 -15.01
N PRO A 143 -35.03 -32.64 -15.00
CA PRO A 143 -35.66 -33.19 -16.21
C PRO A 143 -36.33 -32.12 -17.11
N THR A 144 -36.50 -30.90 -16.62
CA THR A 144 -37.12 -29.78 -17.35
C THR A 144 -36.14 -28.70 -17.79
N VAL A 145 -34.84 -28.97 -17.72
CA VAL A 145 -33.77 -28.07 -18.15
C VAL A 145 -33.93 -27.70 -19.64
N ALA A 146 -33.82 -26.41 -19.96
CA ALA A 146 -33.96 -25.89 -21.32
C ALA A 146 -32.65 -26.01 -22.13
N GLY A 147 -31.50 -25.96 -21.45
CA GLY A 147 -30.17 -26.13 -22.05
C GLY A 147 -29.20 -26.78 -21.07
N VAL A 148 -28.51 -27.83 -21.52
CA VAL A 148 -27.63 -28.66 -20.67
C VAL A 148 -26.15 -28.48 -20.96
N THR A 149 -25.82 -27.77 -22.04
CA THR A 149 -24.47 -27.31 -22.34
C THR A 149 -24.22 -25.99 -21.62
N ASN A 150 -22.97 -25.60 -21.38
CA ASN A 150 -22.66 -24.31 -20.75
C ASN A 150 -22.88 -23.17 -21.76
N PRO A 151 -23.77 -22.18 -21.52
CA PRO A 151 -24.56 -21.92 -20.30
C PRO A 151 -25.76 -22.84 -20.06
N ILE A 152 -25.90 -23.35 -18.83
CA ILE A 152 -26.99 -24.21 -18.39
C ILE A 152 -28.24 -23.36 -18.13
N ASP A 153 -29.29 -23.54 -18.95
CA ASP A 153 -30.57 -22.86 -18.79
C ASP A 153 -31.55 -23.77 -18.03
N VAL A 154 -31.79 -23.47 -16.74
CA VAL A 154 -32.70 -24.22 -15.87
C VAL A 154 -34.19 -23.93 -16.13
N ARG A 155 -34.50 -23.08 -17.13
CA ARG A 155 -35.83 -22.63 -17.57
C ARG A 155 -36.41 -21.49 -16.72
N GLY A 156 -37.24 -20.65 -17.35
CA GLY A 156 -37.74 -19.42 -16.76
C GLY A 156 -38.63 -19.55 -15.52
N ASP A 157 -39.31 -20.68 -15.34
CA ASP A 157 -40.16 -21.01 -14.19
C ASP A 157 -39.44 -21.91 -13.16
N ALA A 158 -38.11 -22.02 -13.24
CA ALA A 158 -37.32 -22.89 -12.39
C ALA A 158 -37.52 -22.58 -10.91
N LYS A 159 -37.76 -23.64 -10.13
CA LYS A 159 -37.76 -23.58 -8.67
C LYS A 159 -36.33 -23.47 -8.14
N ALA A 160 -36.18 -22.92 -6.94
CA ALA A 160 -34.91 -22.82 -6.23
C ALA A 160 -34.14 -24.16 -6.13
N GLU A 161 -34.87 -25.27 -6.01
CA GLU A 161 -34.31 -26.63 -5.99
C GLU A 161 -33.53 -26.97 -7.26
N TYR A 162 -33.96 -26.49 -8.44
CA TYR A 162 -33.25 -26.76 -9.69
C TYR A 162 -31.94 -26.01 -9.78
N PHE A 163 -31.90 -24.76 -9.31
CA PHE A 163 -30.63 -24.03 -9.17
C PHE A 163 -29.66 -24.76 -8.26
N GLU A 164 -30.11 -25.21 -7.08
CA GLU A 164 -29.26 -25.96 -6.14
C GLU A 164 -28.74 -27.27 -6.73
N LYS A 165 -29.60 -28.08 -7.34
CA LYS A 165 -29.18 -29.34 -7.98
C LYS A 165 -28.16 -29.08 -9.08
N THR A 166 -28.41 -28.09 -9.95
CA THR A 166 -27.47 -27.74 -11.01
C THR A 166 -26.15 -27.23 -10.45
N ILE A 167 -26.15 -26.38 -9.42
CA ILE A 167 -24.92 -25.90 -8.77
C ILE A 167 -24.12 -27.08 -8.21
N LYS A 168 -24.78 -27.99 -7.49
CA LYS A 168 -24.14 -29.18 -6.89
C LYS A 168 -23.50 -30.08 -7.94
N ILE A 169 -24.15 -30.28 -9.08
CA ILE A 169 -23.62 -31.10 -10.18
C ILE A 169 -22.48 -30.38 -10.91
N VAL A 170 -22.65 -29.10 -11.25
CA VAL A 170 -21.69 -28.36 -12.10
C VAL A 170 -20.40 -28.04 -11.35
N GLN A 171 -20.44 -27.77 -10.05
CA GLN A 171 -19.21 -27.51 -9.28
C GLN A 171 -18.29 -28.73 -9.15
N GLU A 172 -18.84 -29.94 -9.30
CA GLU A 172 -18.07 -31.20 -9.25
C GLU A 172 -17.40 -31.52 -10.59
N ASP A 173 -17.76 -30.81 -11.68
CA ASP A 173 -17.15 -31.05 -12.98
C ASP A 173 -15.65 -30.68 -12.93
N PRO A 174 -14.75 -31.57 -13.38
CA PRO A 174 -13.30 -31.34 -13.28
C PRO A 174 -12.84 -30.11 -14.06
N SER A 175 -13.59 -29.65 -15.07
CA SER A 175 -13.26 -28.44 -15.82
C SER A 175 -13.64 -27.15 -15.11
N VAL A 176 -14.56 -27.18 -14.14
CA VAL A 176 -15.12 -25.97 -13.52
C VAL A 176 -14.26 -25.52 -12.33
N GLY A 177 -13.86 -24.24 -12.36
CA GLY A 177 -13.15 -23.53 -11.31
C GLY A 177 -13.95 -22.41 -10.65
N GLY A 178 -15.07 -21.99 -11.24
CA GLY A 178 -15.95 -20.96 -10.70
C GLY A 178 -17.35 -21.03 -11.30
N LEU A 179 -18.32 -20.37 -10.68
CA LEU A 179 -19.72 -20.38 -11.09
C LEU A 179 -20.25 -18.96 -11.30
N VAL A 180 -21.03 -18.78 -12.36
CA VAL A 180 -21.89 -17.61 -12.55
C VAL A 180 -23.33 -18.07 -12.48
N VAL A 181 -24.07 -17.63 -11.46
CA VAL A 181 -25.47 -18.02 -11.24
C VAL A 181 -26.37 -16.82 -11.41
N MET A 182 -27.38 -16.94 -12.27
CA MET A 182 -28.18 -15.81 -12.73
C MET A 182 -29.67 -16.03 -12.58
N GLY A 183 -30.37 -14.97 -12.16
CA GLY A 183 -31.82 -14.93 -12.12
C GLY A 183 -32.40 -13.67 -12.75
N SER A 184 -33.37 -13.87 -13.64
CA SER A 184 -34.18 -12.79 -14.25
C SER A 184 -35.66 -12.92 -13.88
N PRO A 185 -36.43 -11.82 -13.79
CA PRO A 185 -37.80 -11.85 -13.28
C PRO A 185 -38.77 -12.25 -14.41
N LEU A 186 -38.80 -13.54 -14.73
CA LEU A 186 -39.78 -14.14 -15.61
C LEU A 186 -41.07 -14.45 -14.82
N ASP A 187 -42.22 -14.50 -15.49
CA ASP A 187 -43.57 -14.35 -14.89
C ASP A 187 -43.87 -15.25 -13.66
N THR A 188 -43.28 -16.44 -13.60
CA THR A 188 -43.51 -17.44 -12.54
C THR A 188 -42.29 -17.71 -11.64
N ALA A 189 -41.16 -17.01 -11.85
CA ALA A 189 -39.94 -17.22 -11.07
C ALA A 189 -40.03 -16.57 -9.68
N ASP A 190 -39.74 -17.35 -8.64
CA ASP A 190 -39.57 -16.87 -7.28
C ASP A 190 -38.08 -16.61 -6.99
N LEU A 191 -37.60 -15.43 -7.37
CA LEU A 191 -36.19 -15.06 -7.24
C LEU A 191 -35.75 -14.88 -5.79
N GLU A 192 -36.66 -14.51 -4.88
CA GLU A 192 -36.36 -14.39 -3.45
C GLU A 192 -36.11 -15.77 -2.87
N ALA A 193 -36.95 -16.77 -3.19
CA ALA A 193 -36.70 -18.16 -2.79
C ALA A 193 -35.40 -18.72 -3.38
N VAL A 194 -35.04 -18.37 -4.62
CA VAL A 194 -33.73 -18.76 -5.19
C VAL A 194 -32.60 -18.10 -4.40
N ALA A 195 -32.69 -16.80 -4.10
CA ALA A 195 -31.68 -16.08 -3.32
C ALA A 195 -31.50 -16.64 -1.90
N GLU A 196 -32.60 -16.90 -1.19
CA GLU A 196 -32.57 -17.52 0.13
C GLU A 196 -31.93 -18.91 0.08
N ASN A 197 -32.25 -19.69 -0.96
CA ASN A 197 -31.67 -21.01 -1.13
C ASN A 197 -30.16 -20.93 -1.40
N LEU A 198 -29.70 -20.00 -2.25
CA LEU A 198 -28.27 -19.79 -2.50
C LEU A 198 -27.51 -19.44 -1.21
N VAL A 199 -28.09 -18.57 -0.38
CA VAL A 199 -27.50 -18.22 0.93
C VAL A 199 -27.48 -19.45 1.86
N ARG A 200 -28.53 -20.26 1.86
CA ARG A 200 -28.62 -21.49 2.65
C ARG A 200 -27.55 -22.52 2.28
N ILE A 201 -27.27 -22.69 0.99
CA ILE A 201 -26.30 -23.69 0.50
C ILE A 201 -24.88 -23.14 0.34
N LYS A 202 -24.61 -21.88 0.70
CA LYS A 202 -23.34 -21.21 0.38
C LYS A 202 -22.11 -21.98 0.85
N ASP A 203 -22.17 -22.61 2.02
CA ASP A 203 -21.05 -23.36 2.62
C ASP A 203 -20.84 -24.74 1.93
N GLU A 204 -21.83 -25.20 1.17
CA GLU A 204 -21.74 -26.39 0.31
C GLU A 204 -21.09 -26.08 -1.05
N ILE A 205 -20.97 -24.81 -1.44
CA ILE A 205 -20.34 -24.37 -2.68
C ILE A 205 -18.82 -24.33 -2.48
N LYS A 206 -18.08 -25.08 -3.30
CA LYS A 206 -16.62 -25.31 -3.15
C LYS A 206 -15.77 -24.54 -4.15
N VAL A 207 -16.40 -23.81 -5.06
CA VAL A 207 -15.74 -22.97 -6.07
C VAL A 207 -16.26 -21.54 -5.94
N PRO A 208 -15.46 -20.51 -6.27
CA PRO A 208 -15.92 -19.13 -6.32
C PRO A 208 -17.22 -18.96 -7.10
N ILE A 209 -18.18 -18.23 -6.54
CA ILE A 209 -19.49 -17.98 -7.15
C ILE A 209 -19.74 -16.48 -7.29
N ALA A 210 -20.15 -16.07 -8.49
CA ALA A 210 -20.70 -14.75 -8.77
C ALA A 210 -22.21 -14.88 -9.05
N VAL A 211 -23.02 -14.16 -8.28
CA VAL A 211 -24.48 -14.14 -8.45
C VAL A 211 -24.89 -12.90 -9.21
N CYS A 212 -25.71 -13.03 -10.25
CA CYS A 212 -26.24 -11.89 -11.01
C CYS A 212 -27.77 -11.86 -11.01
N TRP A 213 -28.32 -10.70 -10.61
CA TRP A 213 -29.76 -10.44 -10.65
C TRP A 213 -30.05 -9.30 -11.62
N ALA A 214 -30.31 -9.66 -12.89
CA ALA A 214 -30.53 -8.70 -13.96
C ALA A 214 -32.03 -8.38 -14.10
N GLY A 215 -32.47 -7.27 -13.48
CA GLY A 215 -33.85 -6.80 -13.58
C GLY A 215 -34.20 -5.70 -12.58
N GLY A 216 -35.49 -5.38 -12.49
CA GLY A 216 -36.03 -4.32 -11.62
C GLY A 216 -36.27 -4.78 -10.18
N ARG A 217 -37.43 -4.40 -9.62
CA ARG A 217 -37.75 -4.57 -8.18
C ARG A 217 -37.56 -5.99 -7.63
N LYS A 218 -38.00 -7.03 -8.36
CA LYS A 218 -37.86 -8.44 -7.91
C LYS A 218 -36.38 -8.87 -7.79
N CYS A 219 -35.56 -8.50 -8.78
CA CYS A 219 -34.12 -8.76 -8.77
C CYS A 219 -33.41 -7.98 -7.66
N ALA A 220 -33.84 -6.75 -7.37
CA ALA A 220 -33.28 -5.95 -6.28
C ALA A 220 -33.52 -6.58 -4.90
N ALA A 221 -34.68 -7.19 -4.67
CA ALA A 221 -34.98 -7.94 -3.45
C ALA A 221 -34.08 -9.17 -3.30
N ALA A 222 -34.01 -10.00 -4.34
CA ALA A 222 -33.11 -11.15 -4.40
C ALA A 222 -31.62 -10.74 -4.18
N ALA A 223 -31.19 -9.64 -4.80
CA ALA A 223 -29.84 -9.11 -4.63
C ALA A 223 -29.56 -8.58 -3.22
N ALA A 224 -30.57 -8.10 -2.49
CA ALA A 224 -30.41 -7.69 -1.11
C ALA A 224 -30.20 -8.91 -0.20
N ILE A 225 -30.95 -9.99 -0.44
CA ILE A 225 -30.83 -11.27 0.28
C ILE A 225 -29.43 -11.86 0.09
N THR A 226 -28.96 -12.01 -1.16
CA THR A 226 -27.64 -12.60 -1.43
C THR A 226 -26.49 -11.75 -0.89
N ARG A 227 -26.57 -10.42 -0.99
CA ARG A 227 -25.57 -9.51 -0.38
C ARG A 227 -25.53 -9.61 1.14
N ALA A 228 -26.69 -9.63 1.79
CA ALA A 228 -26.77 -9.79 3.25
C ALA A 228 -26.24 -11.17 3.70
N GLY A 229 -26.39 -12.20 2.85
CA GLY A 229 -25.84 -13.54 3.07
C GLY A 229 -24.33 -13.69 2.82
N GLY A 230 -23.67 -12.64 2.29
CA GLY A 230 -22.24 -12.61 1.99
C GLY A 230 -21.86 -13.16 0.61
N LEU A 231 -22.81 -13.31 -0.31
CA LEU A 231 -22.53 -13.78 -1.68
C LEU A 231 -22.16 -12.60 -2.60
N PRO A 232 -21.08 -12.71 -3.41
CA PRO A 232 -20.73 -11.70 -4.41
C PRO A 232 -21.88 -11.53 -5.41
N THR A 233 -22.49 -10.34 -5.42
CA THR A 233 -23.76 -10.11 -6.12
C THR A 233 -23.66 -8.90 -7.04
N TYR A 234 -24.02 -9.10 -8.31
CA TYR A 234 -23.81 -8.13 -9.38
C TYR A 234 -25.13 -7.83 -10.13
N PRO A 235 -25.26 -6.61 -10.69
CA PRO A 235 -26.46 -6.21 -11.42
C PRO A 235 -26.48 -6.69 -12.87
N THR A 236 -25.34 -7.09 -13.44
CA THR A 236 -25.21 -7.49 -14.85
C THR A 236 -24.30 -8.71 -15.05
N PRO A 237 -24.53 -9.50 -16.12
CA PRO A 237 -23.75 -10.72 -16.40
C PRO A 237 -22.26 -10.46 -16.61
N ASP A 238 -21.91 -9.37 -17.30
CA ASP A 238 -20.53 -8.98 -17.60
C ASP A 238 -19.74 -8.66 -16.32
N ARG A 239 -20.32 -7.92 -15.38
CA ARG A 239 -19.70 -7.62 -14.08
C ARG A 239 -19.45 -8.88 -13.25
N ALA A 240 -20.40 -9.82 -13.26
CA ALA A 240 -20.26 -11.10 -12.55
C ALA A 240 -19.12 -11.95 -13.10
N VAL A 241 -19.01 -12.06 -14.43
CA VAL A 241 -17.91 -12.77 -15.09
C VAL A 241 -16.59 -12.06 -14.84
N HIS A 242 -16.56 -10.74 -14.98
CA HIS A 242 -15.35 -9.92 -14.79
C HIS A 242 -14.77 -10.03 -13.38
N ALA A 243 -15.63 -10.08 -12.35
CA ALA A 243 -15.17 -10.28 -10.97
C ALA A 243 -14.42 -11.61 -10.77
N LEU A 244 -14.85 -12.68 -11.45
CA LEU A 244 -14.13 -13.97 -11.44
C LEU A 244 -12.82 -13.89 -12.25
N ASP A 245 -12.81 -13.14 -13.37
CA ASP A 245 -11.59 -12.89 -14.16
C ASP A 245 -10.50 -12.20 -13.31
N LEU A 246 -10.89 -11.20 -12.52
CA LEU A 246 -10.01 -10.51 -11.57
C LEU A 246 -9.51 -11.43 -10.45
N LEU A 247 -10.36 -12.31 -9.91
CA LEU A 247 -9.95 -13.30 -8.91
C LEU A 247 -8.96 -14.30 -9.49
N ARG A 248 -9.17 -14.75 -10.73
CA ARG A 248 -8.23 -15.64 -11.41
C ARG A 248 -6.88 -14.96 -11.65
N LYS A 249 -6.89 -13.72 -12.14
CA LYS A 249 -5.69 -12.87 -12.29
C LYS A 249 -4.93 -12.72 -10.97
N TYR A 250 -5.65 -12.45 -9.87
CA TYR A 250 -5.05 -12.34 -8.54
C TYR A 250 -4.44 -13.66 -8.07
N THR A 251 -5.15 -14.78 -8.30
CA THR A 251 -4.65 -16.12 -7.98
C THR A 251 -3.37 -16.43 -8.75
N ASP A 252 -3.33 -16.12 -10.05
CA ASP A 252 -2.12 -16.29 -10.88
C ASP A 252 -0.96 -15.42 -10.40
N ARG A 253 -1.22 -14.20 -9.94
CA ARG A 253 -0.20 -13.36 -9.29
C ARG A 253 0.28 -13.96 -7.97
N GLY A 254 -0.63 -14.50 -7.16
CA GLY A 254 -0.29 -15.20 -5.90
C GLY A 254 0.48 -16.51 -6.12
N GLN A 255 0.42 -17.08 -7.32
CA GLN A 255 1.23 -18.23 -7.75
C GLN A 255 2.61 -17.83 -8.32
N ILE A 256 2.92 -16.54 -8.47
CA ILE A 256 4.30 -16.10 -8.72
C ILE A 256 5.10 -16.47 -7.47
N PRO A 257 6.13 -17.33 -7.58
CA PRO A 257 6.98 -17.63 -6.44
C PRO A 257 7.56 -16.32 -5.89
N CYS A 258 7.15 -15.94 -4.69
CA CYS A 258 7.77 -14.83 -3.97
C CYS A 258 8.94 -15.41 -3.20
N THR A 259 10.15 -15.03 -3.59
CA THR A 259 11.34 -15.33 -2.83
C THR A 259 11.29 -14.44 -1.58
N PRO A 260 11.29 -15.00 -0.35
CA PRO A 260 11.36 -14.19 0.85
C PRO A 260 12.55 -13.22 0.76
N MET A 261 12.37 -11.97 1.18
CA MET A 261 13.47 -11.00 1.15
C MET A 261 14.69 -11.56 1.88
N ILE A 262 15.84 -11.37 1.26
CA ILE A 262 17.11 -11.85 1.79
C ILE A 262 17.37 -11.13 3.10
N GLU A 263 17.40 -11.87 4.20
CA GLU A 263 17.60 -11.28 5.51
C GLU A 263 19.07 -10.88 5.73
N PRO A 264 19.36 -9.63 6.12
CA PRO A 264 20.71 -9.23 6.52
C PRO A 264 21.22 -10.07 7.70
N LYS A 265 22.47 -10.55 7.62
CA LYS A 265 23.05 -11.47 8.61
C LYS A 265 23.20 -10.87 10.02
N LYS A 266 23.55 -9.59 10.10
CA LYS A 266 23.77 -8.90 11.38
C LYS A 266 22.46 -8.31 11.91
N SER A 267 22.21 -8.50 13.20
CA SER A 267 21.19 -7.74 13.93
C SER A 267 21.89 -6.75 14.85
N GLY A 268 21.59 -5.46 14.66
CA GLY A 268 22.06 -4.38 15.51
C GLY A 268 21.16 -4.12 16.73
N ARG A 269 20.16 -4.96 16.97
CA ARG A 269 19.05 -4.69 17.89
C ARG A 269 19.49 -4.31 19.29
N ALA A 270 20.45 -5.04 19.86
CA ALA A 270 20.91 -4.75 21.22
C ALA A 270 21.44 -3.31 21.36
N LYS A 271 22.23 -2.85 20.37
CA LYS A 271 22.77 -1.48 20.38
C LYS A 271 21.70 -0.44 20.07
N ALA A 272 20.81 -0.72 19.14
CA ALA A 272 19.69 0.16 18.84
C ALA A 272 18.78 0.36 20.06
N GLN A 273 18.44 -0.72 20.77
CA GLN A 273 17.63 -0.68 21.98
C GLN A 273 18.30 0.10 23.12
N GLU A 274 19.62 0.03 23.27
CA GLU A 274 20.36 0.87 24.22
C GLU A 274 20.18 2.37 23.92
N ILE A 275 20.32 2.76 22.64
CA ILE A 275 20.17 4.15 22.18
C ILE A 275 18.72 4.63 22.35
N LEU A 276 17.75 3.81 21.92
CA LEU A 276 16.32 4.11 22.02
C LEU A 276 15.87 4.24 23.49
N ALA A 277 16.34 3.36 24.37
CA ALA A 277 16.04 3.43 25.79
C ALA A 277 16.62 4.68 26.46
N LEU A 278 17.82 5.12 26.06
CA LEU A 278 18.41 6.37 26.55
C LEU A 278 17.56 7.57 26.14
N ALA A 279 17.18 7.66 24.86
CA ALA A 279 16.33 8.73 24.35
C ALA A 279 14.96 8.77 25.04
N ALA A 280 14.35 7.60 25.25
CA ALA A 280 13.09 7.48 25.97
C ALA A 280 13.20 7.91 27.44
N LYS A 281 14.28 7.52 28.13
CA LYS A 281 14.56 7.92 29.52
C LYS A 281 14.72 9.43 29.66
N GLU A 282 15.25 10.09 28.64
CA GLU A 282 15.42 11.55 28.57
C GLU A 282 14.15 12.27 28.06
N GLY A 283 13.08 11.55 27.74
CA GLY A 283 11.82 12.11 27.22
C GLY A 283 11.93 12.69 25.81
N ARG A 284 12.95 12.30 25.03
CA ARG A 284 13.16 12.76 23.66
C ARG A 284 12.26 12.01 22.69
N LYS A 285 11.71 12.73 21.71
CA LYS A 285 10.90 12.17 20.60
C LYS A 285 11.68 11.95 19.31
N ALA A 286 12.95 12.31 19.30
CA ALA A 286 13.83 12.16 18.16
C ALA A 286 15.26 11.84 18.64
N LEU A 287 15.98 11.09 17.80
CA LEU A 287 17.40 10.87 17.98
C LEU A 287 18.19 12.01 17.34
N THR A 288 19.41 12.21 17.82
CA THR A 288 20.41 13.00 17.10
C THR A 288 20.88 12.23 15.85
N GLU A 289 21.39 12.95 14.84
CA GLU A 289 21.94 12.34 13.63
C GLU A 289 23.03 11.29 13.96
N ALA A 290 23.89 11.59 14.93
CA ALA A 290 24.93 10.67 15.39
C ALA A 290 24.34 9.38 15.98
N GLU A 291 23.32 9.48 16.84
CA GLU A 291 22.61 8.32 17.38
C GLU A 291 21.94 7.48 16.28
N GLY A 292 21.31 8.13 15.30
CA GLY A 292 20.73 7.45 14.13
C GLY A 292 21.79 6.70 13.31
N LYS A 293 22.94 7.31 13.07
CA LYS A 293 24.09 6.68 12.40
C LYS A 293 24.72 5.54 13.20
N GLU A 294 24.71 5.61 14.53
CA GLU A 294 25.13 4.48 15.38
C GLU A 294 24.17 3.28 15.24
N ILE A 295 22.87 3.51 15.08
CA ILE A 295 21.92 2.46 14.71
C ILE A 295 22.29 1.87 13.34
N PHE A 296 22.57 2.70 12.34
CA PHE A 296 22.98 2.22 11.00
C PHE A 296 24.23 1.34 11.06
N LYS A 297 25.28 1.78 11.77
CA LYS A 297 26.50 0.98 12.00
C LYS A 297 26.21 -0.35 12.69
N ALA A 298 25.29 -0.38 13.65
CA ALA A 298 24.92 -1.61 14.36
C ALA A 298 24.31 -2.67 13.42
N TYR A 299 23.64 -2.24 12.35
CA TYR A 299 23.03 -3.10 11.32
C TYR A 299 23.88 -3.28 10.06
N ASP A 300 25.15 -2.84 10.07
CA ASP A 300 26.03 -2.78 8.88
C ASP A 300 25.44 -1.98 7.72
N LEU A 301 24.51 -1.05 7.98
CA LEU A 301 24.04 -0.11 6.98
C LEU A 301 25.17 0.91 6.73
N PRO A 302 25.76 0.95 5.52
CA PRO A 302 26.97 1.70 5.30
C PRO A 302 26.72 3.20 5.43
N ILE A 303 27.60 3.88 6.15
CA ILE A 303 27.66 5.34 6.22
C ILE A 303 29.05 5.81 5.75
N PRO A 304 29.20 7.04 5.26
CA PRO A 304 30.52 7.60 4.97
C PRO A 304 31.38 7.60 6.24
N GLY A 305 32.67 7.29 6.12
CA GLY A 305 33.56 7.32 7.27
C GLY A 305 33.60 8.71 7.92
N GLU A 306 33.52 8.76 9.24
CA GLU A 306 33.46 10.01 10.00
C GLU A 306 34.32 9.95 11.26
N ALA A 307 34.83 11.10 11.69
CA ALA A 307 35.56 11.24 12.95
C ALA A 307 35.42 12.65 13.51
N THR A 308 35.62 12.79 14.82
CA THR A 308 35.79 14.10 15.48
C THR A 308 37.20 14.15 16.04
N VAL A 309 37.91 15.25 15.80
CA VAL A 309 39.32 15.43 16.17
C VAL A 309 39.53 16.79 16.83
N THR A 310 40.54 16.86 17.70
CA THR A 310 40.89 18.05 18.49
C THR A 310 42.32 18.54 18.27
N SER A 311 43.07 17.89 17.38
CA SER A 311 44.40 18.32 16.97
C SER A 311 44.68 18.01 15.48
N ALA A 312 45.68 18.69 14.91
CA ALA A 312 46.10 18.45 13.53
C ALA A 312 46.65 17.03 13.32
N ASP A 313 47.34 16.47 14.32
CA ASP A 313 47.85 15.10 14.25
C ASP A 313 46.73 14.06 14.34
N GLU A 314 45.73 14.29 15.19
CA GLU A 314 44.50 13.47 15.19
C GLU A 314 43.76 13.57 13.86
N ALA A 315 43.70 14.77 13.26
CA ALA A 315 43.07 14.97 11.96
C ALA A 315 43.74 14.12 10.87
N ALA A 316 45.06 14.18 10.78
CA ALA A 316 45.85 13.35 9.88
C ALA A 316 45.60 11.85 10.09
N ALA A 317 45.67 11.37 11.33
CA ALA A 317 45.46 9.97 11.66
C ALA A 317 44.03 9.50 11.30
N ALA A 318 43.02 10.33 11.60
CA ALA A 318 41.64 10.04 11.25
C ALA A 318 41.41 10.02 9.74
N CYS A 319 41.97 10.97 8.98
CA CYS A 319 41.89 10.98 7.52
C CYS A 319 42.56 9.76 6.89
N ASN A 320 43.73 9.35 7.38
CA ASN A 320 44.43 8.15 6.92
C ASN A 320 43.61 6.88 7.19
N LYS A 321 42.83 6.84 8.28
CA LYS A 321 41.93 5.73 8.60
C LYS A 321 40.64 5.73 7.77
N ILE A 322 40.05 6.90 7.53
CA ILE A 322 38.79 7.07 6.78
C ILE A 322 39.01 6.87 5.28
N GLY A 323 40.14 7.34 4.76
CA GLY A 323 40.44 7.39 3.33
C GLY A 323 40.06 8.73 2.71
N TYR A 324 40.87 9.16 1.73
CA TYR A 324 40.71 10.44 1.03
C TYR A 324 39.86 10.28 -0.24
N PRO A 325 39.19 11.35 -0.74
CA PRO A 325 39.15 12.69 -0.15
C PRO A 325 38.14 12.82 1.00
N VAL A 326 38.41 13.76 1.90
CA VAL A 326 37.50 14.08 3.02
C VAL A 326 37.11 15.55 3.03
N VAL A 327 36.03 15.84 3.75
CA VAL A 327 35.59 17.17 4.16
C VAL A 327 35.89 17.35 5.65
N MET A 328 36.40 18.52 6.01
CA MET A 328 36.61 18.97 7.37
C MET A 328 35.67 20.14 7.69
N LYS A 329 34.95 20.08 8.81
CA LYS A 329 34.03 21.14 9.25
C LYS A 329 34.25 21.47 10.73
N ILE A 330 34.20 22.74 11.11
CA ILE A 330 34.30 23.17 12.51
C ILE A 330 33.12 22.63 13.35
N ILE A 331 33.42 22.21 14.57
CA ILE A 331 32.44 21.90 15.61
C ILE A 331 32.50 23.02 16.65
N SER A 332 31.46 23.85 16.69
CA SER A 332 31.32 24.93 17.66
C SER A 332 29.83 25.24 17.88
N PRO A 333 29.36 25.35 19.14
CA PRO A 333 27.99 25.79 19.43
C PRO A 333 27.73 27.25 18.99
N ASP A 334 28.78 28.07 18.87
CA ASP A 334 28.68 29.51 18.56
C ASP A 334 28.79 29.82 17.06
N ILE A 335 29.00 28.79 16.22
CA ILE A 335 29.20 28.91 14.77
C ILE A 335 28.20 28.02 14.03
N GLN A 336 27.07 28.61 13.65
CA GLN A 336 26.05 27.93 12.84
C GLN A 336 26.39 27.96 11.33
N HIS A 337 26.71 29.13 10.77
CA HIS A 337 27.12 29.28 9.37
C HIS A 337 28.63 29.03 9.20
N LYS A 338 29.02 27.75 9.18
CA LYS A 338 30.42 27.29 9.17
C LYS A 338 31.21 27.81 7.96
N THR A 339 30.59 27.86 6.79
CA THR A 339 31.26 28.30 5.55
C THR A 339 31.70 29.77 5.61
N ASP A 340 30.88 30.64 6.22
CA ASP A 340 31.11 32.10 6.25
C ASP A 340 32.34 32.49 7.08
N VAL A 341 32.73 31.63 8.03
CA VAL A 341 33.91 31.84 8.88
C VAL A 341 35.13 31.02 8.43
N GLY A 342 35.07 30.43 7.22
CA GLY A 342 36.12 29.53 6.73
C GLY A 342 36.20 28.21 7.50
N GLY A 343 35.14 27.85 8.21
CA GLY A 343 35.03 26.64 9.03
C GLY A 343 34.72 25.37 8.25
N VAL A 344 34.84 25.38 6.92
CA VAL A 344 34.66 24.20 6.05
C VAL A 344 35.80 24.15 5.03
N VAL A 345 36.47 23.01 4.94
CA VAL A 345 37.43 22.70 3.89
C VAL A 345 37.01 21.40 3.22
N VAL A 346 36.81 21.45 1.90
CA VAL A 346 36.39 20.31 1.08
C VAL A 346 37.58 19.76 0.28
N GLY A 347 37.55 18.47 -0.04
CA GLY A 347 38.52 17.87 -0.95
C GLY A 347 39.92 17.80 -0.37
N VAL A 348 40.07 17.53 0.93
CA VAL A 348 41.36 17.22 1.57
C VAL A 348 41.86 15.90 1.01
N LYS A 349 43.08 15.85 0.45
CA LYS A 349 43.51 14.74 -0.42
C LYS A 349 44.63 13.87 0.14
N ASN A 350 45.34 14.33 1.16
CA ASN A 350 46.48 13.64 1.75
C ASN A 350 46.74 14.15 3.17
N GLU A 351 47.70 13.53 3.84
CA GLU A 351 48.05 13.83 5.23
C GLU A 351 48.51 15.28 5.45
N ALA A 352 49.33 15.83 4.56
CA ALA A 352 49.81 17.20 4.66
C ALA A 352 48.65 18.20 4.52
N ASP A 353 47.75 17.96 3.56
CA ASP A 353 46.53 18.74 3.38
C ASP A 353 45.63 18.64 4.61
N ALA A 354 45.54 17.47 5.26
CA ALA A 354 44.72 17.27 6.46
C ALA A 354 45.19 18.13 7.64
N LYS A 355 46.51 18.11 7.93
CA LYS A 355 47.08 18.97 8.99
C LYS A 355 46.90 20.44 8.67
N ALA A 356 47.19 20.85 7.43
CA ALA A 356 47.03 22.23 7.00
C ALA A 356 45.58 22.72 7.05
N SER A 357 44.63 21.86 6.66
CA SER A 357 43.20 22.17 6.68
C SER A 357 42.65 22.32 8.10
N TYR A 358 43.09 21.46 9.03
CA TYR A 358 42.73 21.58 10.44
C TYR A 358 43.19 22.94 11.01
N THR A 359 44.48 23.26 10.85
CA THR A 359 45.04 24.52 11.35
C THR A 359 44.32 25.72 10.73
N LYS A 360 44.10 25.70 9.40
CA LYS A 360 43.38 26.76 8.68
C LYS A 360 41.97 26.97 9.22
N ILE A 361 41.22 25.89 9.48
CA ILE A 361 39.84 25.98 10.02
C ILE A 361 39.87 26.64 11.40
N MET A 362 40.74 26.16 12.29
CA MET A 362 40.83 26.67 13.66
C MET A 362 41.23 28.15 13.69
N GLU A 363 42.24 28.54 12.92
CA GLU A 363 42.69 29.93 12.81
C GLU A 363 41.62 30.85 12.18
N SER A 364 40.96 30.41 11.11
CA SER A 364 39.93 31.19 10.43
C SER A 364 38.73 31.44 11.36
N CYS A 365 38.30 30.40 12.09
CA CYS A 365 37.18 30.51 13.03
C CYS A 365 37.54 31.37 14.25
N ALA A 366 38.74 31.20 14.83
CA ALA A 366 39.20 32.01 15.96
C ALA A 366 39.35 33.50 15.58
N LYS A 367 39.80 33.79 14.36
CA LYS A 367 39.88 35.17 13.85
C LYS A 367 38.51 35.79 13.58
N ALA A 368 37.59 35.03 13.00
CA ALA A 368 36.26 35.53 12.64
C ALA A 368 35.36 35.71 13.87
N LYS A 369 35.50 34.83 14.88
CA LYS A 369 34.78 34.91 16.16
C LYS A 369 35.70 34.57 17.34
N PRO A 370 36.41 35.57 17.89
CA PRO A 370 37.36 35.37 18.99
C PRO A 370 36.75 34.76 20.26
N ASP A 371 35.47 35.06 20.53
CA ASP A 371 34.77 34.58 21.73
C ASP A 371 34.07 33.22 21.52
N ALA A 372 34.14 32.63 20.32
CA ALA A 372 33.50 31.36 20.02
C ALA A 372 34.24 30.17 20.66
N LYS A 373 33.49 29.27 21.28
CA LYS A 373 33.99 27.99 21.79
C LYS A 373 34.24 27.04 20.62
N LEU A 374 35.50 26.82 20.26
CA LEU A 374 35.90 25.83 19.25
C LEU A 374 36.12 24.48 19.94
N VAL A 375 35.27 23.51 19.65
CA VAL A 375 35.31 22.17 20.27
C VAL A 375 36.27 21.24 19.54
N GLY A 376 36.36 21.38 18.21
CA GLY A 376 37.21 20.56 17.36
C GLY A 376 36.75 20.62 15.91
N VAL A 377 37.14 19.61 15.11
CA VAL A 377 36.79 19.50 13.69
C VAL A 377 36.16 18.13 13.42
N SER A 378 35.04 18.11 12.71
CA SER A 378 34.42 16.89 12.17
C SER A 378 35.04 16.58 10.81
N ILE A 379 35.48 15.34 10.62
CA ILE A 379 35.98 14.80 9.36
C ILE A 379 34.91 13.87 8.80
N GLN A 380 34.60 14.00 7.52
CA GLN A 380 33.64 13.15 6.83
C GLN A 380 34.18 12.76 5.46
N GLN A 381 34.10 11.47 5.12
CA GLN A 381 34.46 10.95 3.81
C GLN A 381 33.61 11.61 2.72
N MET A 382 34.24 12.01 1.62
CA MET A 382 33.52 12.44 0.44
C MET A 382 33.17 11.21 -0.39
N VAL A 383 31.89 10.87 -0.42
CA VAL A 383 31.34 9.85 -1.32
C VAL A 383 30.72 10.54 -2.54
N SER A 384 30.79 9.87 -3.69
CA SER A 384 30.26 10.37 -4.96
C SER A 384 29.30 9.35 -5.56
N GLY A 385 28.18 9.81 -6.11
CA GLY A 385 27.19 8.93 -6.68
C GLY A 385 25.89 9.67 -6.99
N LYS A 386 24.85 8.90 -7.30
CA LYS A 386 23.50 9.43 -7.49
C LYS A 386 22.79 9.47 -6.16
N GLU A 387 22.09 10.58 -5.89
CA GLU A 387 21.33 10.78 -4.65
C GLU A 387 19.93 10.19 -4.77
N VAL A 388 19.57 9.35 -3.80
CA VAL A 388 18.23 8.80 -3.61
C VAL A 388 17.77 9.07 -2.19
N ILE A 389 16.47 9.00 -1.94
CA ILE A 389 15.91 9.00 -0.58
C ILE A 389 15.41 7.62 -0.28
N LEU A 390 15.65 7.22 0.97
CA LEU A 390 15.06 6.06 1.55
C LEU A 390 14.42 6.45 2.89
N SER A 391 13.15 6.11 3.09
CA SER A 391 12.49 6.36 4.36
C SER A 391 11.58 5.21 4.78
N MET A 392 11.23 5.21 6.06
CA MET A 392 10.26 4.33 6.67
C MET A 392 9.36 5.15 7.57
N ILE A 393 8.06 4.98 7.41
CA ILE A 393 7.05 5.50 8.35
C ILE A 393 6.28 4.32 8.90
N ARG A 394 6.02 4.32 10.21
CA ARG A 394 5.16 3.34 10.85
C ARG A 394 3.70 3.81 10.82
N ASP A 395 2.91 3.18 9.97
CA ASP A 395 1.47 3.37 9.91
C ASP A 395 0.75 2.55 11.01
N PRO A 396 -0.28 3.11 11.68
CA PRO A 396 -1.01 2.39 12.73
C PRO A 396 -1.76 1.13 12.27
N GLN A 397 -2.18 1.06 10.99
CA GLN A 397 -2.91 -0.08 10.43
C GLN A 397 -1.98 -1.05 9.72
N PHE A 398 -1.01 -0.52 8.95
CA PHE A 398 -0.19 -1.32 8.05
C PHE A 398 1.21 -1.64 8.58
N GLY A 399 1.64 -1.03 9.69
CA GLY A 399 2.99 -1.22 10.21
C GLY A 399 4.04 -0.44 9.41
N PRO A 400 5.28 -0.92 9.27
CA PRO A 400 6.33 -0.17 8.57
C PRO A 400 6.07 -0.11 7.05
N VAL A 401 5.97 1.12 6.54
CA VAL A 401 5.88 1.43 5.11
C VAL A 401 7.22 1.99 4.65
N ILE A 402 7.90 1.28 3.76
CA ILE A 402 9.17 1.72 3.17
C ILE A 402 8.89 2.56 1.93
N SER A 403 9.64 3.65 1.78
CA SER A 403 9.55 4.57 0.64
C SER A 403 10.91 4.74 -0.02
N PHE A 404 10.95 4.67 -1.35
CA PHE A 404 12.15 4.83 -2.16
C PHE A 404 11.92 5.83 -3.30
N GLY A 405 12.83 6.78 -3.50
CA GLY A 405 12.68 7.80 -4.55
C GLY A 405 13.96 8.56 -4.89
N LEU A 406 13.86 9.49 -5.84
CA LEU A 406 14.98 10.39 -6.20
C LEU A 406 15.27 11.39 -5.08
N GLY A 407 16.54 11.64 -4.76
CA GLY A 407 16.95 12.66 -3.79
C GLY A 407 17.06 14.07 -4.36
N GLY A 408 17.30 15.04 -3.47
CA GLY A 408 17.48 16.46 -3.80
C GLY A 408 16.18 17.20 -4.15
N ILE A 409 16.28 18.24 -4.99
CA ILE A 409 15.15 19.13 -5.37
C ILE A 409 13.97 18.41 -6.03
N PHE A 410 14.17 17.17 -6.47
CA PHE A 410 13.17 16.38 -7.18
C PHE A 410 12.11 15.78 -6.25
N VAL A 411 12.36 15.71 -4.94
CA VAL A 411 11.42 15.17 -3.94
C VAL A 411 10.23 16.10 -3.76
N GLU A 412 10.50 17.38 -3.54
CA GLU A 412 9.49 18.40 -3.27
C GLU A 412 8.64 18.72 -4.51
N ILE A 413 9.26 18.61 -5.70
CA ILE A 413 8.65 19.04 -6.97
C ILE A 413 8.04 17.87 -7.76
N LEU A 414 8.72 16.71 -7.85
CA LEU A 414 8.28 15.61 -8.72
C LEU A 414 7.52 14.50 -7.97
N ARG A 415 7.59 14.45 -6.63
CA ARG A 415 6.94 13.42 -5.78
C ARG A 415 7.04 12.00 -6.33
N GLU A 416 8.23 11.66 -6.82
CA GLU A 416 8.46 10.39 -7.48
C GLU A 416 9.02 9.36 -6.50
N ILE A 417 8.10 8.78 -5.74
CA ILE A 417 8.38 7.84 -4.67
C ILE A 417 7.60 6.55 -4.95
N SER A 418 8.22 5.41 -4.69
CA SER A 418 7.56 4.09 -4.65
C SER A 418 7.51 3.60 -3.21
N GLN A 419 6.46 2.87 -2.86
CA GLN A 419 6.21 2.43 -1.48
C GLN A 419 5.87 0.94 -1.41
N ALA A 420 6.29 0.29 -0.32
CA ALA A 420 5.98 -1.11 -0.04
C ALA A 420 5.81 -1.35 1.47
N LEU A 421 4.91 -2.28 1.84
CA LEU A 421 4.68 -2.69 3.23
C LEU A 421 5.73 -3.72 3.64
N ALA A 422 6.43 -3.49 4.75
CA ALA A 422 7.41 -4.44 5.25
C ALA A 422 6.77 -5.51 6.17
N PRO A 423 7.22 -6.79 6.08
CA PRO A 423 8.17 -7.32 5.11
C PRO A 423 7.54 -7.54 3.72
N PHE A 424 8.35 -7.40 2.68
CA PHE A 424 8.02 -7.70 1.28
C PHE A 424 9.02 -8.72 0.70
N SER A 425 8.78 -9.25 -0.50
CA SER A 425 9.63 -10.23 -1.22
C SER A 425 10.81 -9.56 -1.96
N GLU A 426 11.76 -10.36 -2.47
CA GLU A 426 12.82 -9.84 -3.34
C GLU A 426 12.25 -9.29 -4.66
N GLU A 427 11.19 -9.90 -5.17
CA GLU A 427 10.50 -9.46 -6.39
C GLU A 427 9.80 -8.11 -6.15
N GLU A 428 9.15 -7.93 -5.00
CA GLU A 428 8.53 -6.66 -4.59
C GLU A 428 9.57 -5.55 -4.37
N LEU A 429 10.73 -5.87 -3.78
CA LEU A 429 11.86 -4.93 -3.69
C LEU A 429 12.34 -4.48 -5.07
N ASP A 430 12.50 -5.43 -5.99
CA ASP A 430 12.89 -5.18 -7.36
C ASP A 430 11.87 -4.28 -8.09
N GLU A 431 10.58 -4.55 -7.91
CA GLU A 431 9.51 -3.77 -8.49
C GLU A 431 9.45 -2.36 -7.90
N MET A 432 9.56 -2.23 -6.57
CA MET A 432 9.62 -0.95 -5.88
C MET A 432 10.73 -0.06 -6.44
N ILE A 433 11.90 -0.62 -6.72
CA ILE A 433 13.02 0.12 -7.32
C ILE A 433 12.72 0.44 -8.79
N LYS A 434 12.40 -0.57 -9.60
CA LYS A 434 12.25 -0.46 -11.06
C LYS A 434 11.09 0.45 -11.49
N SER A 435 10.06 0.59 -10.64
CA SER A 435 8.90 1.45 -10.88
C SER A 435 9.23 2.96 -10.87
N THR A 436 10.38 3.36 -10.33
CA THR A 436 10.78 4.77 -10.23
C THR A 436 11.62 5.25 -11.43
N LYS A 437 11.55 6.54 -11.80
CA LYS A 437 12.58 7.14 -12.68
C LYS A 437 13.97 7.18 -12.04
N ALA A 438 14.08 7.06 -10.71
CA ALA A 438 15.37 6.90 -10.03
C ALA A 438 16.15 5.73 -10.64
N TYR A 439 15.48 4.58 -10.79
CA TYR A 439 16.08 3.42 -11.42
C TYR A 439 16.53 3.68 -12.86
N LYS A 440 15.72 4.38 -13.67
CA LYS A 440 16.10 4.73 -15.07
C LYS A 440 17.36 5.60 -15.14
N LEU A 441 17.56 6.50 -14.18
CA LEU A 441 18.77 7.30 -14.08
C LEU A 441 19.97 6.47 -13.60
N MET A 442 19.73 5.50 -12.72
CA MET A 442 20.74 4.60 -12.17
C MET A 442 21.17 3.47 -13.13
N SER A 443 20.28 2.99 -14.00
CA SER A 443 20.52 1.87 -14.93
C SER A 443 21.44 2.21 -16.11
N GLY A 444 21.90 3.46 -16.20
CA GLY A 444 22.84 3.95 -17.22
C GLY A 444 22.11 4.54 -18.44
N ALA A 445 22.43 5.80 -18.75
CA ALA A 445 21.99 6.49 -19.95
C ALA A 445 23.14 7.34 -20.52
N ARG A 446 23.28 7.38 -21.86
CA ARG A 446 24.19 8.26 -22.61
C ARG A 446 25.59 8.43 -22.00
N GLY A 447 26.37 7.36 -21.91
CA GLY A 447 27.77 7.42 -21.50
C GLY A 447 28.03 7.54 -19.99
N MET A 448 26.99 7.53 -19.14
CA MET A 448 27.16 7.43 -17.68
C MET A 448 27.28 5.98 -17.22
N ALA A 449 28.13 5.75 -16.22
CA ALA A 449 28.26 4.46 -15.55
C ALA A 449 26.95 4.05 -14.87
N LYS A 450 26.75 2.73 -14.77
CA LYS A 450 25.67 2.14 -13.97
C LYS A 450 25.97 2.35 -12.50
N SER A 451 24.93 2.60 -11.72
CA SER A 451 25.03 2.69 -10.27
C SER A 451 25.02 1.30 -9.62
N ASP A 452 25.51 1.20 -8.39
CA ASP A 452 25.54 -0.03 -7.61
C ASP A 452 24.16 -0.42 -7.05
N ILE A 453 23.30 -0.95 -7.92
CA ILE A 453 21.92 -1.32 -7.58
C ILE A 453 21.87 -2.38 -6.48
N GLU A 454 22.81 -3.33 -6.45
CA GLU A 454 22.80 -4.37 -5.42
C GLU A 454 23.20 -3.83 -4.04
N ALA A 455 24.17 -2.91 -3.96
CA ALA A 455 24.48 -2.23 -2.70
C ALA A 455 23.31 -1.37 -2.20
N MET A 456 22.56 -0.76 -3.12
CA MET A 456 21.33 -0.05 -2.77
C MET A 456 20.23 -1.00 -2.27
N LYS A 457 19.99 -2.12 -2.94
CA LYS A 457 19.05 -3.16 -2.47
C LYS A 457 19.41 -3.66 -1.08
N ASP A 458 20.69 -3.95 -0.84
CA ASP A 458 21.19 -4.36 0.48
C ASP A 458 20.97 -3.28 1.56
N THR A 459 21.13 -2.00 1.21
CA THR A 459 20.80 -0.87 2.10
C THR A 459 19.31 -0.85 2.46
N ILE A 460 18.43 -1.11 1.49
CA ILE A 460 16.97 -1.19 1.71
C ILE A 460 16.62 -2.38 2.62
N ARG A 461 17.19 -3.56 2.37
CA ARG A 461 17.00 -4.75 3.22
C ARG A 461 17.42 -4.48 4.67
N LYS A 462 18.53 -3.78 4.88
CA LYS A 462 19.00 -3.36 6.21
C LYS A 462 18.06 -2.36 6.87
N LEU A 463 17.52 -1.40 6.10
CA LEU A 463 16.49 -0.49 6.63
C LEU A 463 15.23 -1.25 7.06
N VAL A 464 14.76 -2.19 6.24
CA VAL A 464 13.61 -3.05 6.58
C VAL A 464 13.90 -3.83 7.88
N LYS A 465 15.10 -4.38 8.03
CA LYS A 465 15.47 -5.07 9.28
C LYS A 465 15.48 -4.14 10.49
N ILE A 466 15.99 -2.91 10.36
CA ILE A 466 15.93 -1.89 11.41
C ILE A 466 14.47 -1.60 11.79
N SER A 467 13.58 -1.43 10.80
CA SER A 467 12.18 -1.11 11.05
C SER A 467 11.39 -2.26 11.68
N LEU A 468 11.67 -3.50 11.32
CA LEU A 468 10.99 -4.66 11.91
C LEU A 468 11.46 -4.96 13.34
N GLU A 469 12.75 -4.78 13.64
CA GLU A 469 13.31 -5.11 14.97
C GLU A 469 13.12 -4.02 16.03
N ASN A 470 12.78 -2.78 15.63
CA ASN A 470 12.69 -1.61 16.51
C ASN A 470 11.31 -0.91 16.35
N PRO A 471 10.24 -1.45 16.97
CA PRO A 471 8.89 -0.89 16.89
C PRO A 471 8.74 0.52 17.48
N GLU A 472 9.69 0.95 18.32
CA GLU A 472 9.75 2.28 18.93
C GLU A 472 10.08 3.38 17.92
N ILE A 473 10.66 3.01 16.77
CA ILE A 473 10.93 3.94 15.67
C ILE A 473 9.62 4.17 14.91
N LYS A 474 9.18 5.44 14.90
CA LYS A 474 8.02 5.93 14.17
C LYS A 474 8.37 6.34 12.75
N GLU A 475 9.49 7.04 12.59
CA GLU A 475 9.98 7.51 11.29
C GLU A 475 11.48 7.33 11.24
N LEU A 476 11.98 6.91 10.08
CA LEU A 476 13.39 6.84 9.76
C LEU A 476 13.57 7.36 8.33
N GLU A 477 14.30 8.45 8.14
CA GLU A 477 14.61 8.99 6.82
C GLU A 477 16.13 9.09 6.64
N ILE A 478 16.58 8.69 5.46
CA ILE A 478 17.96 8.82 4.99
C ILE A 478 17.91 9.69 3.73
N ASN A 479 18.36 10.94 3.89
CA ASN A 479 18.29 11.94 2.85
C ASN A 479 19.54 12.85 2.85
N PRO A 480 20.51 12.63 1.95
CA PRO A 480 20.52 11.63 0.87
C PRO A 480 21.10 10.27 1.29
N VAL A 481 20.68 9.23 0.57
CA VAL A 481 21.48 8.04 0.30
C VAL A 481 22.28 8.30 -0.98
N ILE A 482 23.59 8.06 -0.96
CA ILE A 482 24.45 8.17 -2.15
C ILE A 482 24.74 6.77 -2.70
N VAL A 483 24.32 6.52 -3.94
CA VAL A 483 24.57 5.28 -4.68
C VAL A 483 25.75 5.49 -5.63
N GLY A 484 26.88 4.87 -5.33
CA GLY A 484 28.08 4.93 -6.15
C GLY A 484 27.93 4.23 -7.50
N ASP A 485 28.99 4.30 -8.31
CA ASP A 485 29.09 3.48 -9.52
C ASP A 485 29.13 1.99 -9.17
N GLU A 486 28.80 1.12 -10.12
CA GLU A 486 28.78 -0.34 -9.96
C GLU A 486 30.05 -0.87 -9.27
N GLY A 487 29.87 -1.56 -8.14
CA GLY A 487 30.95 -2.11 -7.31
C GLY A 487 31.60 -1.10 -6.34
N LYS A 488 31.13 0.14 -6.28
CA LYS A 488 31.63 1.16 -5.33
C LYS A 488 30.84 1.21 -4.03
N GLY A 489 29.59 0.74 -4.00
CA GLY A 489 28.75 0.73 -2.81
C GLY A 489 27.69 1.83 -2.74
N CYS A 490 27.03 1.91 -1.59
CA CYS A 490 25.90 2.77 -1.28
C CYS A 490 26.02 3.25 0.16
N TRP A 491 25.80 4.54 0.44
CA TRP A 491 26.04 5.13 1.76
C TRP A 491 24.89 6.03 2.23
N ALA A 492 24.45 5.84 3.47
CA ALA A 492 23.55 6.75 4.16
C ALA A 492 24.30 7.96 4.70
N VAL A 493 24.09 9.13 4.09
CA VAL A 493 24.84 10.36 4.40
C VAL A 493 24.29 11.06 5.63
N ASP A 494 22.97 11.04 5.77
CA ASP A 494 22.22 11.69 6.84
C ASP A 494 21.27 10.70 7.53
N ALA A 495 20.81 11.04 8.73
CA ALA A 495 19.92 10.21 9.52
C ALA A 495 18.92 11.06 10.32
N LEU A 496 17.64 10.94 9.97
CA LEU A 496 16.52 11.44 10.77
C LEU A 496 15.80 10.23 11.37
N VAL A 497 15.64 10.21 12.70
CA VAL A 497 14.90 9.15 13.40
C VAL A 497 13.96 9.76 14.43
N THR A 498 12.67 9.48 14.31
CA THR A 498 11.65 9.89 15.30
C THR A 498 11.03 8.68 15.99
N LEU A 499 10.60 8.89 17.23
CA LEU A 499 10.10 7.87 18.12
C LEU A 499 8.57 7.99 18.30
N VAL A 500 7.93 6.87 18.64
CA VAL A 500 6.47 6.79 18.89
C VAL A 500 6.03 7.69 20.04
#